data_AF-A0A2D8YHX5-F1
#
_entry.id   AF-A0A2D8YHX5-F1
#
_cell.length_a   1.000
_cell.length_b   1.000
_cell.length_c   1.000
_cell.angle_alpha   90.00
_cell.angle_beta   90.00
_cell.angle_gamma   90.00
#
_symmetry.space_group_name_H-M   'P 1'
#
loop_
_entity.id
_entity.type
_entity.pdbx_description
1 polymer ?
#
loop_
_entity_poly.entity_id
_entity_poly.type
_entity_poly.pdbx_seq_one_letter_code
_entity_poly.pdbx_strand_id
1 'polypeptide(L)'
;MANTENAGSTADVPPVRYRVSGMDCAKDAAQIERAAQAAGVAPGDVKVSAATHIMTLTAPEVRLPDIEKAVAVTGYGFDRIEGDEDIPPNPAHQDPAYRRALWIVVILNVGYGVLEMIGGFISGSQAVKADALDFIGDGAITFLGLLAIGWSLAWRARSALIQGIFLGLLGLGVLGTTIVRVFEQTTPDAGLMGLLGMIALVVNVVSVLPLLRFRKGDANMRAVWLFSRNDAIGNAAVVIAAGLVAWLGSAWPDLIVAFGIAGLFLHSAWAIIRDARGDLKATA
;
A
#
# COMPACT_ATOMS: atom_id res chain seq x y z
N MET A 1 -34.82 -5.27 45.55
CA MET A 1 -33.61 -4.50 45.18
C MET A 1 -32.41 -5.43 45.23
N ALA A 2 -31.43 -5.17 44.35
CA ALA A 2 -30.14 -5.87 44.16
C ALA A 2 -30.12 -7.01 43.13
N ASN A 3 -29.70 -6.67 41.90
CA ASN A 3 -28.39 -7.06 41.37
C ASN A 3 -28.22 -6.44 39.97
N THR A 4 -27.57 -5.28 39.91
CA THR A 4 -27.00 -4.78 38.66
C THR A 4 -25.53 -5.18 38.65
N GLU A 5 -25.20 -6.04 37.68
CA GLU A 5 -23.85 -6.49 37.39
C GLU A 5 -22.92 -5.31 37.14
N ASN A 6 -21.74 -5.42 37.72
CA ASN A 6 -20.64 -4.48 37.61
C ASN A 6 -20.06 -4.58 36.19
N ALA A 7 -20.49 -3.70 35.28
CA ALA A 7 -19.85 -3.51 33.99
C ALA A 7 -18.45 -2.93 34.22
N GLY A 8 -17.44 -3.81 34.24
CA GLY A 8 -16.04 -3.42 34.36
C GLY A 8 -15.64 -2.44 33.25
N SER A 9 -15.13 -1.28 33.65
CA SER A 9 -14.59 -0.26 32.76
C SER A 9 -13.45 -0.84 31.91
N THR A 10 -13.51 -0.67 30.58
CA THR A 10 -12.46 -1.10 29.63
C THR A 10 -11.19 -0.24 29.72
N ALA A 11 -11.19 0.82 30.54
CA ALA A 11 -10.10 1.79 30.64
C ALA A 11 -8.80 1.26 31.28
N ASP A 12 -8.82 0.09 31.92
CA ASP A 12 -7.67 -0.48 32.66
C ASP A 12 -7.16 -1.79 32.06
N VAL A 13 -7.64 -2.15 30.86
CA VAL A 13 -7.23 -3.37 30.16
C VAL A 13 -6.07 -3.05 29.21
N PRO A 14 -4.91 -3.71 29.31
CA PRO A 14 -3.80 -3.45 28.41
C PRO A 14 -4.18 -3.85 26.97
N PRO A 15 -3.82 -3.05 25.96
CA PRO A 15 -4.13 -3.36 24.57
C PRO A 15 -3.34 -4.58 24.11
N VAL A 16 -4.05 -5.54 23.53
CA VAL A 16 -3.49 -6.73 22.87
C VAL A 16 -3.29 -6.42 21.40
N ARG A 17 -2.14 -6.81 20.85
CA ARG A 17 -1.80 -6.57 19.45
C ARG A 17 -1.77 -7.89 18.68
N TYR A 18 -2.32 -7.86 17.48
CA TYR A 18 -2.31 -8.99 16.54
C TYR A 18 -1.70 -8.51 15.22
N ARG A 19 -0.80 -9.32 14.66
CA ARG A 19 -0.39 -9.19 13.28
C ARG A 19 -1.50 -9.74 12.41
N VAL A 20 -1.93 -8.95 11.43
CA VAL A 20 -2.90 -9.37 10.44
C VAL A 20 -2.18 -9.70 9.13
N SER A 21 -2.37 -10.90 8.60
CA SER A 21 -1.79 -11.32 7.33
C SER A 21 -2.82 -11.27 6.20
N GLY A 22 -2.44 -10.65 5.07
CA GLY A 22 -3.22 -10.55 3.84
C GLY A 22 -4.31 -9.47 3.81
N MET A 23 -4.10 -8.38 4.53
CA MET A 23 -4.85 -7.12 4.40
C MET A 23 -4.01 -6.15 3.59
N ASP A 24 -4.61 -5.43 2.62
CA ASP A 24 -3.80 -4.68 1.64
C ASP A 24 -4.31 -3.27 1.37
N CYS A 25 -5.43 -2.89 2.00
CA CYS A 25 -5.98 -1.55 1.89
C CYS A 25 -6.78 -1.13 3.12
N ALA A 26 -7.05 0.17 3.22
CA ALA A 26 -7.88 0.74 4.29
C ALA A 26 -9.29 0.12 4.35
N LYS A 27 -9.78 -0.48 3.25
CA LYS A 27 -11.07 -1.18 3.22
C LYS A 27 -11.01 -2.53 3.94
N ASP A 28 -9.90 -3.26 3.85
CA ASP A 28 -9.72 -4.53 4.55
C ASP A 28 -9.55 -4.28 6.05
N ALA A 29 -8.78 -3.24 6.42
CA ALA A 29 -8.69 -2.76 7.79
C ALA A 29 -10.08 -2.47 8.38
N ALA A 30 -10.91 -1.72 7.66
CA ALA A 30 -12.28 -1.42 8.09
C ALA A 30 -13.18 -2.65 8.16
N GLN A 31 -12.96 -3.68 7.32
CA GLN A 31 -13.70 -4.94 7.37
C GLN A 31 -13.37 -5.72 8.65
N ILE A 32 -12.09 -5.77 9.02
CA ILE A 32 -11.59 -6.42 10.24
C ILE A 32 -12.12 -5.70 11.48
N GLU A 33 -12.06 -4.36 11.50
CA GLU A 33 -12.62 -3.54 12.59
C GLU A 33 -14.12 -3.80 12.78
N ARG A 34 -14.89 -3.87 11.68
CA ARG A 34 -16.33 -4.18 11.75
C ARG A 34 -16.61 -5.58 12.27
N ALA A 35 -15.78 -6.56 11.91
CA ALA A 35 -15.93 -7.92 12.42
C ALA A 35 -15.68 -7.99 13.93
N ALA A 36 -14.66 -7.29 14.43
CA ALA A 36 -14.41 -7.16 15.87
C ALA A 36 -15.54 -6.38 16.58
N GLN A 37 -16.07 -5.32 15.98
CA GLN A 37 -17.20 -4.56 16.53
C GLN A 37 -18.48 -5.42 16.60
N ALA A 38 -18.74 -6.26 15.59
CA ALA A 38 -19.85 -7.21 15.60
C ALA A 38 -19.71 -8.28 16.70
N ALA A 39 -18.48 -8.57 17.14
CA ALA A 39 -18.17 -9.39 18.32
C ALA A 39 -18.27 -8.62 19.65
N GLY A 40 -18.83 -7.40 19.63
CA GLY A 40 -19.12 -6.58 20.80
C GLY A 40 -17.96 -5.71 21.28
N VAL A 41 -16.94 -5.46 20.46
CA VAL A 41 -15.84 -4.53 20.78
C VAL A 41 -16.29 -3.10 20.48
N ALA A 42 -16.01 -2.16 21.39
CA ALA A 42 -16.38 -0.76 21.14
C ALA A 42 -15.56 -0.17 19.97
N PRO A 43 -16.09 0.79 19.20
CA PRO A 43 -15.38 1.35 18.05
C PRO A 43 -14.03 2.01 18.38
N GLY A 44 -13.82 2.45 19.63
CA GLY A 44 -12.54 3.01 20.10
C GLY A 44 -11.55 1.96 20.60
N ASP A 45 -12.01 0.73 20.81
CA ASP A 45 -11.27 -0.36 21.44
C ASP A 45 -10.74 -1.38 20.41
N VAL A 46 -10.96 -1.14 19.11
CA VAL A 46 -10.32 -1.88 18.03
C VAL A 46 -9.83 -0.92 16.96
N LYS A 47 -8.58 -1.08 16.55
CA LYS A 47 -8.00 -0.32 15.45
C LYS A 47 -7.09 -1.21 14.63
N VAL A 48 -7.23 -1.15 13.31
CA VAL A 48 -6.43 -1.94 12.38
C VAL A 48 -5.64 -0.98 11.50
N SER A 49 -4.31 -1.03 11.58
CA SER A 49 -3.41 -0.22 10.76
C SER A 49 -3.14 -0.94 9.45
N ALA A 50 -3.57 -0.34 8.33
CA ALA A 50 -3.23 -0.82 6.99
C ALA A 50 -1.74 -0.65 6.68
N ALA A 51 -1.05 0.31 7.33
CA ALA A 51 0.37 0.54 7.13
C ALA A 51 1.26 -0.50 7.83
N THR A 52 0.96 -0.85 9.09
CA THR A 52 1.78 -1.82 9.86
C THR A 52 1.23 -3.24 9.85
N HIS A 53 0.02 -3.44 9.33
CA HIS A 53 -0.69 -4.72 9.36
C HIS A 53 -0.90 -5.21 10.80
N ILE A 54 -1.13 -4.28 11.73
CA ILE A 54 -1.36 -4.57 13.15
C ILE A 54 -2.77 -4.18 13.52
N MET A 55 -3.49 -5.13 14.11
CA MET A 55 -4.73 -4.90 14.84
C MET A 55 -4.40 -4.70 16.32
N THR A 56 -4.74 -3.54 16.85
CA THR A 56 -4.70 -3.24 18.28
C THR A 56 -6.10 -3.37 18.84
N LEU A 57 -6.25 -4.20 19.87
CA LEU A 57 -7.52 -4.55 20.48
C LEU A 57 -7.44 -4.36 22.00
N THR A 58 -8.36 -3.57 22.55
CA THR A 58 -8.54 -3.38 23.98
C THR A 58 -9.78 -4.14 24.42
N ALA A 59 -9.60 -5.37 24.90
CA ALA A 59 -10.72 -6.19 25.34
C ALA A 59 -10.31 -7.09 26.52
N PRO A 60 -11.23 -7.39 27.47
CA PRO A 60 -10.95 -8.31 28.56
C PRO A 60 -10.46 -9.66 28.05
N GLU A 61 -9.46 -10.25 28.71
CA GLU A 61 -8.79 -11.48 28.24
C GLU A 61 -9.75 -12.65 28.04
N VAL A 62 -10.82 -12.71 28.85
CA VAL A 62 -11.91 -13.69 28.77
C VAL A 62 -12.66 -13.65 27.44
N ARG A 63 -12.73 -12.48 26.78
CA ARG A 63 -13.48 -12.26 25.53
C ARG A 63 -12.61 -12.41 24.27
N LEU A 64 -11.28 -12.47 24.41
CA LEU A 64 -10.38 -12.57 23.27
C LEU A 64 -10.66 -13.79 22.37
N PRO A 65 -10.95 -15.01 22.89
CA PRO A 65 -11.18 -16.17 22.04
C PRO A 65 -12.41 -16.03 21.12
N ASP A 66 -13.45 -15.34 21.59
CA ASP A 66 -14.68 -15.11 20.82
C ASP A 66 -14.47 -14.01 19.76
N ILE A 67 -13.69 -12.99 20.09
CA ILE A 67 -13.29 -11.94 19.15
C ILE A 67 -12.38 -12.56 18.08
N GLU A 68 -11.35 -13.31 18.46
CA GLU A 68 -10.44 -14.02 17.55
C GLU A 68 -11.19 -14.91 16.56
N LYS A 69 -12.20 -15.67 17.02
CA LYS A 69 -13.07 -16.44 16.13
C LYS A 69 -13.85 -15.56 15.16
N ALA A 70 -14.41 -14.44 15.63
CA ALA A 70 -15.17 -13.53 14.78
C ALA A 70 -14.31 -12.86 13.71
N VAL A 71 -13.07 -12.46 14.05
CA VAL A 71 -12.13 -11.93 13.06
C VAL A 71 -11.58 -13.03 12.16
N ALA A 72 -11.34 -14.26 12.62
CA ALA A 72 -10.89 -15.35 11.76
C ALA A 72 -11.89 -15.68 10.63
N VAL A 73 -13.19 -15.45 10.83
CA VAL A 73 -14.23 -15.61 9.80
C VAL A 73 -14.02 -14.67 8.60
N THR A 74 -13.29 -13.57 8.77
CA THR A 74 -12.96 -12.66 7.66
C THR A 74 -11.97 -13.25 6.64
N GLY A 75 -11.30 -14.36 6.98
CA GLY A 75 -10.33 -15.04 6.12
C GLY A 75 -8.91 -14.44 6.17
N TYR A 76 -8.67 -13.44 7.02
CA TYR A 76 -7.34 -12.92 7.30
C TYR A 76 -6.63 -13.74 8.38
N GLY A 77 -5.29 -13.82 8.33
CA GLY A 77 -4.50 -14.49 9.36
C GLY A 77 -4.27 -13.56 10.57
N PHE A 78 -4.39 -14.06 11.79
CA PHE A 78 -4.19 -13.27 13.01
C PHE A 78 -3.17 -13.97 13.92
N ASP A 79 -1.98 -13.37 14.09
CA ASP A 79 -0.93 -13.87 14.98
C ASP A 79 -0.79 -12.91 16.18
N ARG A 80 -1.02 -13.39 17.40
CA ARG A 80 -0.90 -12.58 18.62
C ARG A 80 0.57 -12.16 18.83
N ILE A 81 0.78 -10.87 19.12
CA ILE A 81 2.11 -10.31 19.43
C ILE A 81 2.24 -10.30 20.96
N GLU A 82 3.05 -11.20 21.50
CA GLU A 82 3.35 -11.27 22.93
C GLU A 82 4.52 -10.33 23.25
N GLY A 83 4.23 -9.14 23.81
CA GLY A 83 5.25 -8.18 24.27
C GLY A 83 5.73 -7.15 23.23
N ASP A 84 6.53 -6.19 23.69
CA ASP A 84 7.17 -5.15 22.86
C ASP A 84 8.51 -5.61 22.24
N GLU A 85 8.94 -6.84 22.57
CA GLU A 85 10.17 -7.46 22.08
C GLU A 85 9.89 -8.52 21.01
N ASP A 86 10.66 -8.40 19.93
CA ASP A 86 10.93 -9.39 18.89
C ASP A 86 9.73 -10.11 18.26
N ILE A 87 9.17 -9.43 17.26
CA ILE A 87 8.47 -10.05 16.14
C ILE A 87 9.36 -11.19 15.59
N PRO A 88 8.98 -12.47 15.72
CA PRO A 88 9.57 -13.51 14.91
C PRO A 88 9.17 -13.21 13.47
N PRO A 89 10.12 -13.12 12.51
CA PRO A 89 9.77 -12.95 11.11
C PRO A 89 8.80 -14.07 10.71
N ASN A 90 7.73 -13.75 9.98
CA ASN A 90 6.91 -14.77 9.34
C ASN A 90 7.86 -15.76 8.63
N PRO A 91 7.77 -17.09 8.85
CA PRO A 91 8.71 -18.07 8.30
C PRO A 91 8.85 -17.99 6.77
N ALA A 92 7.86 -17.44 6.06
CA ALA A 92 7.96 -17.13 4.62
C ALA A 92 9.04 -16.08 4.27
N HIS A 93 9.32 -15.12 5.15
CA HIS A 93 10.39 -14.11 4.96
C HIS A 93 11.80 -14.67 5.19
N GLN A 94 11.91 -15.84 5.82
CA GLN A 94 13.18 -16.53 5.98
C GLN A 94 13.56 -17.38 4.77
N ASP A 95 12.62 -17.65 3.85
CA ASP A 95 12.92 -18.35 2.61
C ASP A 95 13.83 -17.47 1.73
N PRO A 96 15.09 -17.90 1.46
CA PRO A 96 16.00 -17.16 0.59
C PRO A 96 15.40 -16.91 -0.80
N ALA A 97 14.51 -17.79 -1.24
CA ALA A 97 13.84 -17.68 -2.51
C ALA A 97 12.79 -16.56 -2.49
N TYR A 98 12.07 -16.33 -1.38
CA TYR A 98 11.12 -15.22 -1.25
C TYR A 98 11.84 -13.87 -1.27
N ARG A 99 12.95 -13.77 -0.52
CA ARG A 99 13.82 -12.57 -0.55
C ARG A 99 14.36 -12.29 -1.96
N ARG A 100 14.75 -13.32 -2.72
CA ARG A 100 15.15 -13.17 -4.13
C ARG A 100 14.00 -12.65 -5.01
N ALA A 101 12.78 -13.13 -4.81
CA ALA A 101 11.62 -12.65 -5.56
C ALA A 101 11.33 -11.17 -5.30
N LEU A 102 11.37 -10.73 -4.03
CA LEU A 102 11.21 -9.32 -3.69
C LEU A 102 12.33 -8.44 -4.28
N TRP A 103 13.57 -8.92 -4.31
CA TRP A 103 14.67 -8.19 -4.97
C TRP A 103 14.45 -8.03 -6.48
N ILE A 104 13.89 -9.04 -7.14
CA ILE A 104 13.52 -8.94 -8.55
C ILE A 104 12.47 -7.84 -8.76
N VAL A 105 11.45 -7.78 -7.91
CA VAL A 105 10.42 -6.73 -7.95
C VAL A 105 11.04 -5.34 -7.79
N VAL A 106 11.92 -5.17 -6.79
CA VAL A 106 12.62 -3.89 -6.56
C VAL A 106 13.42 -3.46 -7.78
N ILE A 107 14.22 -4.36 -8.36
CA ILE A 107 15.09 -4.04 -9.50
C ILE A 107 14.26 -3.70 -10.74
N LEU A 108 13.19 -4.47 -11.01
CA LEU A 108 12.33 -4.21 -12.14
C LEU A 108 11.61 -2.87 -12.00
N ASN A 109 11.00 -2.62 -10.84
CA ASN A 109 10.24 -1.41 -10.61
C ASN A 109 11.14 -0.16 -10.57
N VAL A 110 12.19 -0.14 -9.75
CA VAL A 110 13.10 1.02 -9.72
C VAL A 110 13.83 1.20 -11.05
N GLY A 111 14.31 0.12 -11.64
CA GLY A 111 15.06 0.16 -12.90
C GLY A 111 14.21 0.69 -14.06
N TYR A 112 13.00 0.16 -14.21
CA TYR A 112 12.08 0.63 -15.24
C TYR A 112 11.58 2.05 -14.95
N GLY A 113 11.20 2.37 -13.70
CA GLY A 113 10.75 3.70 -13.32
C GLY A 113 11.79 4.80 -13.61
N VAL A 114 13.09 4.53 -13.48
CA VAL A 114 14.14 5.47 -13.91
C VAL A 114 14.16 5.66 -15.43
N LEU A 115 14.08 4.58 -16.20
CA LEU A 115 14.04 4.65 -17.67
C LEU A 115 12.79 5.39 -18.16
N GLU A 116 11.65 5.10 -17.55
CA GLU A 116 10.38 5.73 -17.87
C GLU A 116 10.34 7.19 -17.45
N MET A 117 10.95 7.56 -16.31
CA MET A 117 11.08 8.96 -15.92
C MET A 117 11.84 9.77 -16.99
N ILE A 118 12.98 9.24 -17.46
CA ILE A 118 13.73 9.84 -18.56
C ILE A 118 12.85 9.91 -19.82
N GLY A 119 12.17 8.83 -20.15
CA GLY A 119 11.22 8.76 -21.27
C GLY A 119 10.04 9.74 -21.17
N GLY A 120 9.55 10.02 -19.97
CA GLY A 120 8.48 10.99 -19.69
C GLY A 120 8.94 12.42 -19.89
N PHE A 121 10.19 12.74 -19.53
CA PHE A 121 10.78 14.04 -19.88
C PHE A 121 10.99 14.20 -21.39
N ILE A 122 11.49 13.16 -22.07
CA ILE A 122 11.73 13.17 -23.52
C ILE A 122 10.41 13.27 -24.30
N SER A 123 9.42 12.45 -23.96
CA SER A 123 8.09 12.45 -24.62
C SER A 123 7.27 13.69 -24.28
N GLY A 124 7.61 14.36 -23.17
CA GLY A 124 6.81 15.44 -22.64
C GLY A 124 5.50 14.99 -21.98
N SER A 125 5.25 13.70 -21.81
CA SER A 125 4.04 13.21 -21.14
C SER A 125 4.10 13.44 -19.63
N GLN A 126 3.01 13.94 -19.04
CA GLN A 126 2.84 13.99 -17.59
C GLN A 126 2.34 12.66 -17.03
N ALA A 127 1.52 11.93 -17.77
CA ALA A 127 1.02 10.64 -17.35
C ALA A 127 2.17 9.63 -17.19
N VAL A 128 3.11 9.61 -18.15
CA VAL A 128 4.31 8.75 -18.09
C VAL A 128 5.23 9.14 -16.92
N LYS A 129 5.37 10.43 -16.61
CA LYS A 129 6.13 10.85 -15.42
C LYS A 129 5.45 10.42 -14.13
N ALA A 130 4.12 10.45 -14.09
CA ALA A 130 3.35 9.97 -12.95
C ALA A 130 3.52 8.45 -12.79
N ASP A 131 3.40 7.69 -13.88
CA ASP A 131 3.59 6.24 -13.95
C ASP A 131 4.99 5.83 -13.46
N ALA A 132 6.03 6.54 -13.92
CA ALA A 132 7.40 6.33 -13.48
C ALA A 132 7.58 6.49 -11.96
N LEU A 133 6.83 7.40 -11.33
CA LEU A 133 6.88 7.57 -9.88
C LEU A 133 6.15 6.45 -9.13
N ASP A 134 5.18 5.78 -9.77
CA ASP A 134 4.53 4.56 -9.25
C ASP A 134 5.55 3.46 -9.12
N PHE A 135 6.22 3.15 -10.22
CA PHE A 135 7.29 2.16 -10.27
C PHE A 135 8.40 2.46 -9.25
N ILE A 136 8.85 3.71 -9.14
CA ILE A 136 9.86 4.07 -8.12
C ILE A 136 9.30 3.92 -6.70
N GLY A 137 8.06 4.33 -6.46
CA GLY A 137 7.37 4.22 -5.18
C GLY A 137 7.24 2.77 -4.73
N ASP A 138 6.79 1.89 -5.62
CA ASP A 138 6.57 0.47 -5.36
C ASP A 138 7.88 -0.29 -5.14
N GLY A 139 8.89 0.06 -5.93
CA GLY A 139 10.24 -0.42 -5.74
C GLY A 139 10.79 -0.01 -4.37
N ALA A 140 10.59 1.24 -3.96
CA ALA A 140 11.02 1.74 -2.66
C ALA A 140 10.25 1.08 -1.50
N ILE A 141 8.93 0.90 -1.61
CA ILE A 141 8.09 0.17 -0.65
C ILE A 141 8.63 -1.24 -0.45
N THR A 142 8.82 -1.97 -1.56
CA THR A 142 9.26 -3.36 -1.53
C THR A 142 10.67 -3.48 -0.96
N PHE A 143 11.55 -2.53 -1.30
CA PHE A 143 12.92 -2.47 -0.78
C PHE A 143 12.95 -2.20 0.73
N LEU A 144 12.14 -1.26 1.21
CA LEU A 144 12.01 -0.99 2.64
C LEU A 144 11.39 -2.20 3.37
N GLY A 145 10.41 -2.87 2.78
CA GLY A 145 9.87 -4.12 3.30
C GLY A 145 10.93 -5.22 3.47
N LEU A 146 11.88 -5.30 2.53
CA LEU A 146 13.04 -6.20 2.62
C LEU A 146 14.02 -5.81 3.73
N LEU A 147 14.31 -4.53 3.91
CA LEU A 147 15.22 -4.04 4.94
C LEU A 147 14.62 -4.12 6.34
N ALA A 148 13.31 -3.91 6.45
CA ALA A 148 12.56 -3.90 7.71
C ALA A 148 12.39 -5.30 8.33
N ILE A 149 12.89 -6.36 7.68
CA ILE A 149 12.93 -7.72 8.25
C ILE A 149 13.83 -7.69 9.49
N GLY A 150 13.23 -7.76 10.68
CA GLY A 150 13.93 -7.66 11.96
C GLY A 150 13.98 -6.26 12.60
N TRP A 151 13.36 -5.24 12.00
CA TRP A 151 13.23 -3.92 12.65
C TRP A 151 12.10 -3.91 13.68
N SER A 152 12.33 -3.22 14.81
CA SER A 152 11.28 -2.97 15.81
C SER A 152 10.14 -2.14 15.23
N LEU A 153 8.97 -2.21 15.87
CA LEU A 153 7.75 -1.57 15.37
C LEU A 153 7.90 -0.05 15.20
N ALA A 154 8.59 0.61 16.12
CA ALA A 154 8.86 2.04 16.04
C ALA A 154 9.71 2.41 14.80
N TRP A 155 10.74 1.61 14.47
CA TRP A 155 11.57 1.85 13.28
C TRP A 155 10.80 1.58 11.97
N ARG A 156 9.91 0.58 11.96
CA ARG A 156 8.99 0.35 10.84
C ARG A 156 8.04 1.53 10.62
N ALA A 157 7.43 2.03 11.70
CA ALA A 157 6.53 3.18 11.63
C ALA A 157 7.25 4.46 11.19
N ARG A 158 8.49 4.71 11.64
CA ARG A 158 9.33 5.82 11.14
C ARG A 158 9.65 5.68 9.66
N SER A 159 9.98 4.47 9.21
CA SER A 159 10.27 4.20 7.80
C SER A 159 9.05 4.43 6.91
N ALA A 160 7.88 3.93 7.31
CA ALA A 160 6.62 4.17 6.62
C ALA A 160 6.27 5.66 6.56
N LEU A 161 6.53 6.42 7.63
CA LEU A 161 6.32 7.87 7.64
C LEU A 161 7.20 8.59 6.61
N ILE A 162 8.50 8.28 6.57
CA ILE A 162 9.44 8.85 5.59
C ILE A 162 8.96 8.54 4.17
N GLN A 163 8.54 7.31 3.94
CA GLN A 163 8.07 6.86 2.64
C GLN A 163 6.77 7.57 2.22
N GLY A 164 5.80 7.72 3.13
CA GLY A 164 4.58 8.47 2.86
C GLY A 164 4.86 9.94 2.55
N ILE A 165 5.81 10.57 3.25
CA ILE A 165 6.25 11.95 2.95
C ILE A 165 6.91 12.02 1.57
N PHE A 166 7.81 11.09 1.26
CA PHE A 166 8.48 11.02 -0.04
C PHE A 166 7.47 10.87 -1.19
N LEU A 167 6.52 9.94 -1.06
CA LEU A 167 5.45 9.73 -2.03
C LEU A 167 4.57 10.98 -2.19
N GLY A 168 4.27 11.66 -1.09
CA GLY A 168 3.52 12.92 -1.10
C GLY A 168 4.25 14.04 -1.85
N LEU A 169 5.56 14.20 -1.63
CA LEU A 169 6.38 15.20 -2.34
C LEU A 169 6.43 14.92 -3.84
N LEU A 170 6.58 13.65 -4.22
CA LEU A 170 6.55 13.21 -5.62
C LEU A 170 5.19 13.49 -6.28
N GLY A 171 4.09 13.11 -5.62
CA GLY A 171 2.74 13.37 -6.10
C GLY A 171 2.45 14.88 -6.25
N LEU A 172 2.92 15.71 -5.31
CA LEU A 172 2.82 17.17 -5.41
C LEU A 172 3.65 17.73 -6.57
N GLY A 173 4.84 17.17 -6.82
CA GLY A 173 5.69 17.55 -7.94
C GLY A 173 5.04 17.29 -9.30
N VAL A 174 4.47 16.09 -9.49
CA VAL A 174 3.70 15.75 -10.70
C VAL A 174 2.48 16.64 -10.82
N LEU A 175 1.73 16.83 -9.74
CA LEU A 175 0.54 17.68 -9.75
C LEU A 175 0.88 19.12 -10.16
N GLY A 176 1.91 19.70 -9.55
CA GLY A 176 2.36 21.06 -9.86
C GLY A 176 2.82 21.21 -11.32
N THR A 177 3.64 20.29 -11.80
CA THR A 177 4.10 20.31 -13.21
C THR A 177 2.98 20.03 -14.19
N THR A 178 1.97 19.23 -13.83
CA THR A 178 0.76 18.99 -14.63
C THR A 178 -0.10 20.26 -14.70
N ILE A 179 -0.29 20.97 -13.58
CA ILE A 179 -1.01 22.26 -13.54
C ILE A 179 -0.36 23.28 -14.46
N VAL A 180 0.97 23.43 -14.43
CA VAL A 180 1.67 24.35 -15.34
C VAL A 180 1.38 23.99 -16.80
N ARG A 181 1.39 22.69 -17.11
CA ARG A 181 1.21 22.20 -18.48
C ARG A 181 -0.20 22.33 -19.03
N VAL A 182 -1.20 22.45 -18.16
CA VAL A 182 -2.58 22.84 -18.56
C VAL A 182 -2.58 24.18 -19.29
N PHE A 183 -1.71 25.11 -18.90
CA PHE A 183 -1.61 26.43 -19.53
C PHE A 183 -0.73 26.45 -20.78
N GLU A 184 0.30 25.60 -20.83
CA GLU A 184 1.20 25.51 -21.99
C GLU A 184 0.63 24.67 -23.14
N GLN A 185 -0.28 23.73 -22.86
CA GLN A 185 -0.93 22.82 -23.81
C GLN A 185 0.03 22.12 -24.80
N THR A 186 1.26 21.85 -24.37
CA THR A 186 2.23 21.11 -25.19
C THR A 186 1.78 19.66 -25.35
N THR A 187 1.59 19.24 -26.59
CA THR A 187 1.18 17.86 -26.90
C THR A 187 2.37 16.92 -26.72
N PRO A 188 2.22 15.82 -25.96
CA PRO A 188 3.30 14.85 -25.81
C PRO A 188 3.46 14.01 -27.09
N ASP A 189 4.64 13.42 -27.26
CA ASP A 189 4.89 12.41 -28.29
C ASP A 189 4.10 11.15 -27.95
N ALA A 190 2.95 10.99 -28.61
CA ALA A 190 2.04 9.87 -28.40
C ALA A 190 2.68 8.51 -28.73
N GLY A 191 3.62 8.46 -29.67
CA GLY A 191 4.31 7.23 -30.04
C GLY A 191 5.23 6.75 -28.93
N LEU A 192 6.05 7.65 -28.40
CA LEU A 192 6.94 7.35 -27.28
C LEU A 192 6.16 7.08 -25.99
N MET A 193 5.11 7.88 -25.72
CA MET A 193 4.21 7.70 -24.59
C MET A 193 3.55 6.32 -24.60
N GLY A 194 3.01 5.89 -25.75
CA GLY A 194 2.37 4.58 -25.90
C GLY A 194 3.35 3.43 -25.78
N LEU A 195 4.55 3.57 -26.35
CA LEU A 195 5.61 2.56 -26.23
C LEU A 195 6.01 2.34 -24.76
N LEU A 196 6.23 3.43 -24.01
CA LEU A 196 6.57 3.35 -22.58
C LEU A 196 5.42 2.70 -21.80
N GLY A 197 4.18 3.17 -21.93
CA GLY A 197 3.04 2.54 -21.24
C GLY A 197 2.86 1.05 -21.55
N MET A 198 3.19 0.60 -22.77
CA MET A 198 3.16 -0.82 -23.13
C MET A 198 4.29 -1.61 -22.45
N ILE A 199 5.50 -1.05 -22.36
CA ILE A 199 6.61 -1.68 -21.63
C ILE A 199 6.28 -1.73 -20.14
N ALA A 200 5.69 -0.67 -19.58
CA ALA A 200 5.21 -0.60 -18.21
C ALA A 200 4.26 -1.76 -17.88
N LEU A 201 3.27 -2.01 -18.73
CA LEU A 201 2.36 -3.16 -18.58
C LEU A 201 3.12 -4.49 -18.52
N VAL A 202 4.10 -4.70 -19.41
CA VAL A 202 4.91 -5.92 -19.44
C VAL A 202 5.75 -6.05 -18.16
N VAL A 203 6.41 -4.97 -17.73
CA VAL A 203 7.26 -4.97 -16.53
C VAL A 203 6.43 -5.28 -15.29
N ASN A 204 5.25 -4.69 -15.14
CA ASN A 204 4.35 -4.97 -14.03
C ASN A 204 3.89 -6.43 -14.00
N VAL A 205 3.52 -7.02 -15.15
CA VAL A 205 3.18 -8.45 -15.20
C VAL A 205 4.38 -9.32 -14.80
N VAL A 206 5.57 -9.01 -15.33
CA VAL A 206 6.80 -9.77 -15.07
C VAL A 206 7.25 -9.65 -13.61
N SER A 207 7.07 -8.51 -12.96
CA SER A 207 7.47 -8.30 -11.56
C SER A 207 6.69 -9.21 -10.60
N VAL A 208 5.45 -9.56 -10.94
CA VAL A 208 4.57 -10.39 -10.10
C VAL A 208 4.84 -11.89 -10.25
N LEU A 209 5.32 -12.35 -11.40
CA LEU A 209 5.53 -13.79 -11.66
C LEU A 209 6.38 -14.51 -10.58
N PRO A 210 7.51 -13.95 -10.10
CA PRO A 210 8.33 -14.57 -9.05
C PRO A 210 7.62 -14.72 -7.71
N LEU A 211 6.59 -13.88 -7.44
CA LEU A 211 5.81 -13.91 -6.20
C LEU A 211 4.70 -14.98 -6.24
N LEU A 212 4.20 -15.33 -7.42
CA LEU A 212 3.13 -16.33 -7.58
C LEU A 212 3.49 -17.71 -7.01
N ARG A 213 4.78 -18.05 -6.91
CA ARG A 213 5.22 -19.33 -6.32
C ARG A 213 5.12 -19.37 -4.79
N PHE A 214 4.97 -18.22 -4.13
CA PHE A 214 4.86 -18.09 -2.67
C PHE A 214 3.43 -17.88 -2.17
N ARG A 215 2.44 -18.03 -3.06
CA ARG A 215 1.01 -17.75 -2.85
C ARG A 215 0.26 -18.64 -1.84
N LYS A 216 0.94 -19.42 -0.99
CA LYS A 216 0.24 -20.35 -0.07
C LYS A 216 -0.49 -19.54 1.02
N GLY A 217 -1.79 -19.32 0.83
CA GLY A 217 -2.72 -18.59 1.71
C GLY A 217 -3.54 -17.59 0.90
N ASP A 218 -4.86 -17.76 0.86
CA ASP A 218 -5.78 -17.00 -0.01
C ASP A 218 -5.69 -15.47 0.18
N ALA A 219 -5.33 -15.00 1.38
CA ALA A 219 -5.21 -13.58 1.70
C ALA A 219 -3.96 -12.92 1.07
N ASN A 220 -2.78 -13.56 1.14
CA ASN A 220 -1.55 -13.03 0.50
C ASN A 220 -1.62 -13.06 -1.04
N MET A 221 -2.44 -13.94 -1.61
CA MET A 221 -2.64 -14.00 -3.06
C MET A 221 -3.58 -12.89 -3.55
N ARG A 222 -4.59 -12.55 -2.75
CA ARG A 222 -5.53 -11.47 -3.04
C ARG A 222 -4.82 -10.10 -3.02
N ALA A 223 -3.85 -9.92 -2.13
CA ALA A 223 -2.95 -8.77 -2.05
C ALA A 223 -2.18 -8.47 -3.33
N VAL A 224 -1.35 -9.44 -3.72
CA VAL A 224 -0.47 -9.34 -4.89
C VAL A 224 -1.31 -9.16 -6.16
N TRP A 225 -2.48 -9.79 -6.22
CA TRP A 225 -3.41 -9.63 -7.33
C TRP A 225 -4.08 -8.25 -7.35
N LEU A 226 -4.52 -7.72 -6.20
CA LEU A 226 -5.18 -6.41 -6.14
C LEU A 226 -4.22 -5.29 -6.54
N PHE A 227 -2.99 -5.36 -6.03
CA PHE A 227 -1.93 -4.40 -6.29
C PHE A 227 -1.54 -4.39 -7.77
N SER A 228 -1.14 -5.56 -8.29
CA SER A 228 -0.80 -5.73 -9.70
C SER A 228 -1.93 -5.29 -10.64
N ARG A 229 -3.19 -5.51 -10.26
CA ARG A 229 -4.34 -5.09 -11.05
C ARG A 229 -4.48 -3.57 -11.07
N ASN A 230 -4.28 -2.89 -9.95
CA ASN A 230 -4.41 -1.43 -9.90
C ASN A 230 -3.32 -0.76 -10.74
N ASP A 231 -2.08 -1.24 -10.64
CA ASP A 231 -0.95 -0.77 -11.45
C ASP A 231 -1.21 -1.05 -12.93
N ALA A 232 -1.75 -2.24 -13.27
CA ALA A 232 -2.12 -2.56 -14.65
C ALA A 232 -3.22 -1.64 -15.19
N ILE A 233 -4.16 -1.22 -14.36
CA ILE A 233 -5.19 -0.23 -14.74
C ILE A 233 -4.55 1.14 -14.97
N GLY A 234 -3.60 1.55 -14.12
CA GLY A 234 -2.82 2.79 -14.28
C GLY A 234 -2.08 2.82 -15.60
N ASN A 235 -1.23 1.83 -15.84
CA ASN A 235 -0.43 1.71 -17.07
C ASN A 235 -1.33 1.59 -18.31
N ALA A 236 -2.46 0.87 -18.21
CA ALA A 236 -3.44 0.81 -19.29
C ALA A 236 -4.09 2.17 -19.57
N ALA A 237 -4.39 2.97 -18.54
CA ALA A 237 -4.88 4.32 -18.70
C ALA A 237 -3.85 5.21 -19.43
N VAL A 238 -2.55 5.05 -19.15
CA VAL A 238 -1.48 5.74 -19.88
C VAL A 238 -1.45 5.33 -21.35
N VAL A 239 -1.55 4.04 -21.66
CA VAL A 239 -1.59 3.54 -23.06
C VAL A 239 -2.83 4.05 -23.80
N ILE A 240 -4.00 4.03 -23.15
CA ILE A 240 -5.23 4.56 -23.72
C ILE A 240 -5.10 6.07 -23.95
N ALA A 241 -4.54 6.80 -23.00
CA ALA A 241 -4.27 8.23 -23.15
C ALA A 241 -3.33 8.51 -24.32
N ALA A 242 -2.28 7.71 -24.52
CA ALA A 242 -1.40 7.83 -25.67
C ALA A 242 -2.15 7.68 -27.00
N GLY A 243 -3.03 6.67 -27.10
CA GLY A 243 -3.91 6.49 -28.27
C GLY A 243 -4.86 7.66 -28.49
N LEU A 244 -5.42 8.21 -27.42
CA LEU A 244 -6.29 9.40 -27.48
C LEU A 244 -5.52 10.66 -27.85
N VAL A 245 -4.29 10.86 -27.36
CA VAL A 245 -3.42 11.98 -27.77
C VAL A 245 -3.11 11.86 -29.25
N ALA A 246 -2.76 10.67 -29.75
CA ALA A 246 -2.51 10.44 -31.18
C ALA A 246 -3.74 10.73 -32.04
N TRP A 247 -4.94 10.39 -31.55
CA TRP A 247 -6.18 10.56 -32.31
C TRP A 247 -6.73 11.98 -32.26
N LEU A 248 -6.75 12.63 -31.08
CA LEU A 248 -7.29 13.98 -30.90
C LEU A 248 -6.26 15.08 -31.21
N GLY A 249 -4.97 14.75 -31.22
CA GLY A 249 -3.90 15.76 -31.33
C GLY A 249 -3.89 16.73 -30.15
N SER A 250 -4.33 16.28 -28.96
CA SER A 250 -4.54 17.13 -27.80
C SER A 250 -3.80 16.61 -26.57
N ALA A 251 -3.30 17.50 -25.72
CA ALA A 251 -2.63 17.15 -24.47
C ALA A 251 -3.60 16.71 -23.36
N TRP A 252 -4.90 16.99 -23.50
CA TRP A 252 -5.90 16.73 -22.46
C TRP A 252 -5.97 15.28 -21.97
N PRO A 253 -5.93 14.24 -22.82
CA PRO A 253 -5.94 12.86 -22.34
C PRO A 253 -4.76 12.53 -21.42
N ASP A 254 -3.56 13.02 -21.75
CA ASP A 254 -2.36 12.88 -20.90
C ASP A 254 -2.53 13.59 -19.56
N LEU A 255 -2.98 14.85 -19.57
CA LEU A 255 -3.16 15.64 -18.36
C LEU A 255 -4.21 15.03 -17.42
N ILE A 256 -5.34 14.56 -17.96
CA ILE A 256 -6.40 13.93 -17.17
C ILE A 256 -5.88 12.68 -16.44
N VAL A 257 -5.14 11.82 -17.15
CA VAL A 257 -4.55 10.62 -16.54
C VAL A 257 -3.49 11.02 -15.51
N ALA A 258 -2.62 11.99 -15.81
CA ALA A 258 -1.62 12.49 -14.87
C ALA A 258 -2.25 13.03 -13.57
N PHE A 259 -3.34 13.80 -13.66
CA PHE A 259 -4.10 14.26 -12.49
C PHE A 259 -4.68 13.10 -11.68
N GLY A 260 -5.22 12.08 -12.36
CA GLY A 260 -5.76 10.88 -11.71
C GLY A 260 -4.68 10.14 -10.91
N ILE A 261 -3.54 9.86 -11.53
CA ILE A 261 -2.41 9.16 -10.90
C ILE A 261 -1.84 10.00 -9.75
N ALA A 262 -1.62 11.31 -9.95
CA ALA A 262 -1.15 12.21 -8.89
C ALA A 262 -2.12 12.25 -7.70
N GLY A 263 -3.43 12.24 -7.95
CA GLY A 263 -4.46 12.17 -6.90
C GLY A 263 -4.39 10.88 -6.09
N LEU A 264 -4.19 9.74 -6.77
CA LEU A 264 -4.00 8.43 -6.12
C LEU A 264 -2.75 8.43 -5.23
N PHE A 265 -1.63 9.02 -5.68
CA PHE A 265 -0.43 9.14 -4.84
C PHE A 265 -0.65 9.99 -3.60
N LEU A 266 -1.27 11.15 -3.77
CA LEU A 266 -1.52 12.05 -2.65
C LEU A 266 -2.45 11.41 -1.62
N HIS A 267 -3.45 10.67 -2.08
CA HIS A 267 -4.32 9.88 -1.20
C HIS A 267 -3.55 8.78 -0.45
N SER A 268 -2.72 8.02 -1.17
CA SER A 268 -1.92 6.93 -0.60
C SER A 268 -0.89 7.46 0.40
N ALA A 269 -0.19 8.54 0.05
CA ALA A 269 0.74 9.24 0.92
C ALA A 269 0.05 9.71 2.22
N TRP A 270 -1.13 10.33 2.11
CA TRP A 270 -1.91 10.76 3.27
C TRP A 270 -2.28 9.58 4.17
N ALA A 271 -2.78 8.49 3.60
CA ALA A 271 -3.14 7.29 4.35
C ALA A 271 -1.94 6.71 5.10
N ILE A 272 -0.80 6.53 4.42
CA ILE A 272 0.44 6.01 4.99
C ILE A 272 0.94 6.92 6.13
N ILE A 273 0.99 8.24 5.92
CA ILE A 273 1.44 9.20 6.94
C ILE A 273 0.54 9.16 8.17
N ARG A 274 -0.78 9.11 7.97
CA ARG A 274 -1.77 9.07 9.06
C ARG A 274 -1.60 7.81 9.90
N ASP A 275 -1.46 6.67 9.24
CA ASP A 275 -1.33 5.37 9.90
C ASP A 275 0.01 5.27 10.63
N ALA A 276 1.12 5.64 9.98
CA ALA A 276 2.45 5.66 10.58
C ALA A 276 2.53 6.58 11.82
N ARG A 277 1.86 7.75 11.80
CA ARG A 277 1.75 8.62 12.99
C ARG A 277 0.94 8.01 14.11
N GLY A 278 -0.10 7.25 13.77
CA GLY A 278 -0.89 6.49 14.74
C GLY A 278 -0.03 5.44 15.45
N ASP A 279 0.76 4.70 14.66
CA ASP A 279 1.61 3.63 15.17
C ASP A 279 2.75 4.17 16.04
N LEU A 280 3.36 5.30 15.66
CA LEU A 280 4.38 5.96 16.48
C LEU A 280 3.87 6.42 17.85
N LYS A 281 2.62 6.88 17.92
CA LYS A 281 1.98 7.27 19.20
C LYS A 281 1.64 6.07 20.07
N ALA A 282 1.40 4.90 19.48
CA ALA A 282 1.10 3.68 20.21
C ALA A 282 2.37 2.97 20.74
N THR A 283 3.53 3.28 20.17
CA THR A 283 4.85 2.76 20.57
C THR A 283 5.67 3.71 21.46
N ALA A 284 5.15 4.89 21.78
CA ALA A 284 5.80 5.91 22.61
C ALA A 284 5.18 5.95 24.00
#